data_AF-A0A5C6JVW6-F1
#
_entry.id   AF-A0A5C6JVW6-F1
#
_cell.length_a   1.000
_cell.length_b   1.000
_cell.length_c   1.000
_cell.angle_alpha   90.00
_cell.angle_beta   90.00
_cell.angle_gamma   90.00
#
_symmetry.space_group_name_H-M   'P 1'
#
loop_
_entity.id
_entity.type
_entity.pdbx_description
1 polymer ?
#
loop_
_entity_poly.entity_id
_entity_poly.type
_entity_poly.pdbx_seq_one_letter_code
_entity_poly.pdbx_strand_id
1 'polypeptide(L)'
;MTALDLSSPVAVVGTGTMGQGIAQVALVAGHPVRLYDAAPGRALEAAAAIGARLDRLVDKGRLDPAARDAARARLEPAQALTELADCALVVEAVLERLDVKQRLFGELEDIVAEDCLLATNTSSLSVTAIGGALRHPGRFLGLHFFNPAPLLPLVEVVSGFATDVASATRAYETARAWGKTPVACADTPGFIVNRIARPFYAEAFAVYEAQAADPATIDAVLRESGGFRMGAFELTDLIGQDVNEAVTHSVWQSFFQDVRFTPSLAQRRLVESGRLGRKTGHGWYDHGEGAERPEPHTADKEQPPAHVVAEGRLGPARELLTLIREAGIQVREEDEDNGTRLVLPSGGQLVLADGQTSGEFRDVVYFDLALDYRKATRIALAASQDTSPRTLAEATGLFQALGKDVSVIGDVPGMIVARTVARIIDLAHDALVKGVATKEDIDTAMRLGVNYPLGPFEWDDRLGHDFAFEVLDEMHDRDPSGRYAPSLALFRHSCAAERREDAS
;
A
#
# COMPACT_ATOMS: atom_id res chain seq x y z
N MET A 1 1.32 -30.11 8.39
CA MET A 1 2.11 -29.74 9.58
C MET A 1 1.33 -28.70 10.34
N THR A 2 1.30 -28.79 11.66
CA THR A 2 0.52 -27.90 12.54
C THR A 2 1.36 -26.71 13.00
N ALA A 3 0.70 -25.67 13.51
CA ALA A 3 1.33 -24.59 14.26
C ALA A 3 2.22 -25.11 15.40
N LEU A 4 3.09 -24.24 15.93
CA LEU A 4 3.84 -24.53 17.16
C LEU A 4 2.90 -24.82 18.33
N ASP A 5 3.30 -25.75 19.19
CA ASP A 5 2.58 -26.03 20.43
C ASP A 5 2.68 -24.83 21.38
N LEU A 6 1.60 -24.51 22.09
CA LEU A 6 1.55 -23.35 22.98
C LEU A 6 2.51 -23.48 24.19
N SER A 7 2.94 -24.68 24.54
CA SER A 7 3.99 -24.89 25.55
C SER A 7 5.40 -24.63 25.02
N SER A 8 5.58 -24.53 23.69
CA SER A 8 6.88 -24.26 23.07
C SER A 8 7.30 -22.80 23.29
N PRO A 9 8.49 -22.53 23.85
CA PRO A 9 8.97 -21.17 24.03
C PRO A 9 9.28 -20.46 22.70
N VAL A 10 8.96 -19.17 22.64
CA VAL A 10 9.26 -18.27 21.52
C VAL A 10 10.24 -17.21 21.99
N ALA A 11 11.37 -17.08 21.30
CA ALA A 11 12.31 -15.99 21.53
C ALA A 11 12.02 -14.80 20.63
N VAL A 12 12.17 -13.58 21.17
CA VAL A 12 12.22 -12.35 20.39
C VAL A 12 13.55 -11.65 20.68
N VAL A 13 14.33 -11.42 19.63
CA VAL A 13 15.66 -10.82 19.71
C VAL A 13 15.60 -9.38 19.17
N GLY A 14 15.87 -8.42 20.04
CA GLY A 14 15.72 -6.99 19.78
C GLY A 14 14.47 -6.43 20.47
N THR A 15 14.67 -5.41 21.31
CA THR A 15 13.62 -4.90 22.21
C THR A 15 13.08 -3.52 21.82
N GLY A 16 13.24 -3.14 20.55
CA GLY A 16 12.60 -1.96 19.99
C GLY A 16 11.07 -2.10 19.89
N THR A 17 10.41 -1.12 19.26
CA THR A 17 8.96 -1.07 19.11
C THR A 17 8.37 -2.35 18.49
N MET A 18 8.99 -2.85 17.41
CA MET A 18 8.53 -4.06 16.74
C MET A 18 8.74 -5.31 17.59
N GLY A 19 9.94 -5.52 18.14
CA GLY A 19 10.21 -6.67 18.99
C GLY A 19 9.29 -6.75 20.22
N GLN A 20 9.05 -5.62 20.87
CA GLN A 20 8.07 -5.54 21.96
C GLN A 20 6.64 -5.92 21.51
N GLY A 21 6.23 -5.47 20.32
CA GLY A 21 4.94 -5.79 19.74
C GLY A 21 4.80 -7.27 19.38
N ILE A 22 5.82 -7.87 18.78
CA ILE A 22 5.86 -9.28 18.41
C ILE A 22 5.85 -10.16 19.65
N ALA A 23 6.66 -9.82 20.66
CA ALA A 23 6.66 -10.50 21.96
C ALA A 23 5.28 -10.47 22.61
N GLN A 24 4.59 -9.32 22.57
CA GLN A 24 3.22 -9.22 23.08
C GLN A 24 2.25 -10.13 22.31
N VAL A 25 2.36 -10.24 20.98
CA VAL A 25 1.51 -11.11 20.16
C VAL A 25 1.69 -12.58 20.57
N ALA A 26 2.93 -13.08 20.62
CA ALA A 26 3.22 -14.46 21.02
C ALA A 26 2.75 -14.75 22.46
N LEU A 27 2.93 -13.80 23.37
CA LEU A 27 2.56 -13.93 24.78
C LEU A 27 1.05 -14.04 25.00
N VAL A 28 0.28 -13.21 24.28
CA VAL A 28 -1.19 -13.22 24.31
C VAL A 28 -1.75 -14.46 23.63
N ALA A 29 -1.06 -14.97 22.59
CA ALA A 29 -1.42 -16.24 21.97
C ALA A 29 -1.24 -17.45 22.91
N GLY A 30 -0.38 -17.35 23.92
CA GLY A 30 -0.24 -18.34 24.98
C GLY A 30 1.16 -18.91 25.19
N HIS A 31 2.15 -18.50 24.39
CA HIS A 31 3.51 -19.03 24.49
C HIS A 31 4.28 -18.51 25.71
N PRO A 32 5.20 -19.30 26.30
CA PRO A 32 6.37 -18.78 27.00
C PRO A 32 7.18 -17.90 26.05
N VAL A 33 7.57 -16.70 26.48
CA VAL A 33 8.32 -15.76 25.64
C VAL A 33 9.63 -15.37 26.31
N ARG A 34 10.73 -15.63 25.59
CA ARG A 34 12.07 -15.16 25.96
C ARG A 34 12.38 -13.87 25.21
N LEU A 35 12.68 -12.80 25.94
CA LEU A 35 12.98 -11.50 25.33
C LEU A 35 14.46 -11.16 25.54
N TYR A 36 15.20 -10.94 24.46
CA TYR A 36 16.64 -10.66 24.53
C TYR A 36 17.00 -9.35 23.84
N ASP A 37 17.98 -8.65 24.40
CA ASP A 37 18.66 -7.51 23.79
C ASP A 37 20.15 -7.54 24.13
N ALA A 38 21.00 -7.11 23.21
CA ALA A 38 22.44 -7.04 23.44
C ALA A 38 22.81 -5.94 24.46
N ALA A 39 21.99 -4.90 24.59
CA ALA A 39 22.23 -3.84 25.57
C ALA A 39 21.73 -4.26 26.97
N PRO A 40 22.61 -4.24 28.00
CA PRO A 40 22.24 -4.64 29.36
C PRO A 40 21.02 -3.87 29.88
N GLY A 41 20.09 -4.59 30.52
CA GLY A 41 18.87 -4.02 31.12
C GLY A 41 17.72 -3.75 30.15
N ARG A 42 17.95 -3.66 28.84
CA ARG A 42 16.90 -3.37 27.86
C ARG A 42 15.80 -4.44 27.81
N ALA A 43 16.17 -5.72 27.92
CA ALA A 43 15.20 -6.82 28.00
C ALA A 43 14.24 -6.67 29.20
N LEU A 44 14.77 -6.30 30.37
CA LEU A 44 13.98 -6.07 31.58
C LEU A 44 13.04 -4.87 31.42
N GLU A 45 13.55 -3.75 30.90
CA GLU A 45 12.75 -2.55 30.61
C GLU A 45 11.60 -2.84 29.63
N ALA A 46 11.91 -3.57 28.56
CA ALA A 46 10.94 -3.95 27.55
C ALA A 46 9.87 -4.91 28.09
N ALA A 47 10.25 -5.87 28.95
CA ALA A 47 9.30 -6.74 29.62
C ALA A 47 8.34 -5.95 30.53
N ALA A 48 8.85 -4.96 31.28
CA ALA A 48 8.02 -4.05 32.07
C ALA A 48 7.06 -3.24 31.20
N ALA A 49 7.53 -2.73 30.05
CA ALA A 49 6.72 -1.97 29.10
C ALA A 49 5.61 -2.82 28.44
N ILE A 50 5.90 -4.08 28.09
CA ILE A 50 4.90 -5.05 27.62
C ILE A 50 3.86 -5.27 28.71
N GLY A 51 4.29 -5.50 29.95
CA GLY A 51 3.41 -5.59 31.11
C GLY A 51 2.44 -4.41 31.22
N ALA A 52 2.95 -3.18 31.21
CA ALA A 52 2.14 -1.97 31.29
C ALA A 52 1.18 -1.80 30.09
N ARG A 53 1.50 -2.36 28.91
CA ARG A 53 0.56 -2.43 27.78
C ARG A 53 -0.57 -3.43 28.05
N LEU A 54 -0.28 -4.57 28.65
CA LEU A 54 -1.30 -5.55 29.01
C LEU A 54 -2.26 -5.00 30.08
N ASP A 55 -1.76 -4.27 31.09
CA ASP A 55 -2.63 -3.62 32.08
C ASP A 55 -3.60 -2.63 31.40
N ARG A 56 -3.10 -1.82 30.46
CA ARG A 56 -3.94 -0.91 29.68
C ARG A 56 -4.99 -1.62 28.81
N LEU A 57 -4.75 -2.88 28.42
CA LEU A 57 -5.78 -3.68 27.73
C LEU A 57 -6.86 -4.15 28.69
N VAL A 58 -6.51 -4.50 29.93
CA VAL A 58 -7.45 -4.83 31.00
C VAL A 58 -8.31 -3.61 31.35
N ASP A 59 -7.70 -2.44 31.53
CA ASP A 59 -8.41 -1.18 31.81
C ASP A 59 -9.45 -0.83 30.73
N LYS A 60 -9.15 -1.19 29.48
CA LYS A 60 -10.03 -0.99 28.31
C LYS A 60 -11.04 -2.13 28.11
N GLY A 61 -11.08 -3.13 28.99
CA GLY A 61 -11.95 -4.31 28.87
C GLY A 61 -11.63 -5.21 27.68
N ARG A 62 -10.41 -5.12 27.12
CA ARG A 62 -9.96 -5.89 25.95
C ARG A 62 -9.17 -7.15 26.31
N LEU A 63 -8.87 -7.35 27.59
CA LEU A 63 -8.16 -8.51 28.12
C LEU A 63 -8.67 -8.82 29.54
N ASP A 64 -8.85 -10.10 29.86
CA ASP A 64 -9.21 -10.53 31.21
C ASP A 64 -8.01 -10.35 32.17
N PRO A 65 -8.20 -9.84 33.41
CA PRO A 65 -7.16 -9.77 34.43
C PRO A 65 -6.36 -11.07 34.63
N ALA A 66 -7.04 -12.23 34.66
CA ALA A 66 -6.40 -13.53 34.82
C ALA A 66 -5.58 -13.92 33.59
N ALA A 67 -6.06 -13.61 32.38
CA ALA A 67 -5.31 -13.82 31.14
C ALA A 67 -4.05 -12.93 31.10
N ARG A 68 -4.15 -11.69 31.61
CA ARG A 68 -3.03 -10.77 31.77
C ARG A 68 -1.99 -11.32 32.75
N ASP A 69 -2.41 -11.82 33.90
CA ASP A 69 -1.49 -12.38 34.92
C ASP A 69 -0.79 -13.64 34.39
N ALA A 70 -1.52 -14.52 33.72
CA ALA A 70 -0.94 -15.69 33.07
C ALA A 70 0.05 -15.32 31.95
N ALA A 71 -0.26 -14.29 31.14
CA ALA A 71 0.66 -13.77 30.14
C ALA A 71 1.93 -13.22 30.78
N ARG A 72 1.83 -12.41 31.83
CA ARG A 72 3.02 -11.87 32.54
C ARG A 72 3.91 -12.96 33.11
N ALA A 73 3.33 -14.03 33.67
CA ALA A 73 4.08 -15.15 34.23
C ALA A 73 4.89 -15.94 33.19
N ARG A 74 4.53 -15.83 31.90
CA ARG A 74 5.22 -16.48 30.77
C ARG A 74 6.30 -15.61 30.11
N LEU A 75 6.46 -14.34 30.53
CA LEU A 75 7.40 -13.41 29.92
C LEU A 75 8.71 -13.38 30.70
N GLU A 76 9.78 -13.87 30.08
CA GLU A 76 11.09 -14.01 30.70
C GLU A 76 12.14 -13.18 29.94
N PRO A 77 12.65 -12.09 30.54
CA PRO A 77 13.76 -11.33 29.96
C PRO A 77 15.06 -12.13 30.10
N ALA A 78 15.65 -12.50 28.97
CA ALA A 78 16.89 -13.27 28.90
C ALA A 78 18.12 -12.35 29.04
N GLN A 79 19.13 -12.80 29.78
CA GLN A 79 20.38 -12.05 29.97
C GLN A 79 21.46 -12.40 28.93
N ALA A 80 21.37 -13.59 28.32
CA ALA A 80 22.31 -14.08 27.33
C ALA A 80 21.58 -14.86 26.23
N LEU A 81 22.17 -14.92 25.03
CA LEU A 81 21.63 -15.71 23.92
C LEU A 81 21.51 -17.20 24.27
N THR A 82 22.39 -17.73 25.13
CA THR A 82 22.34 -19.13 25.59
C THR A 82 21.06 -19.49 26.33
N GLU A 83 20.35 -18.51 26.88
CA GLU A 83 19.03 -18.71 27.53
C GLU A 83 17.89 -18.86 26.50
N LEU A 84 18.20 -18.88 25.20
CA LEU A 84 17.24 -19.13 24.13
C LEU A 84 17.29 -20.57 23.59
N ALA A 85 18.17 -21.43 24.15
CA ALA A 85 18.47 -22.77 23.63
C ALA A 85 17.24 -23.70 23.52
N ASP A 86 16.24 -23.53 24.40
CA ASP A 86 15.01 -24.31 24.47
C ASP A 86 13.85 -23.73 23.62
N CYS A 87 14.08 -22.64 22.89
CA CYS A 87 13.04 -22.01 22.06
C CYS A 87 12.80 -22.80 20.77
N ALA A 88 11.54 -22.93 20.38
CA ALA A 88 11.13 -23.58 19.13
C ALA A 88 11.02 -22.59 17.95
N LEU A 89 10.98 -21.28 18.23
CA LEU A 89 11.00 -20.20 17.25
C LEU A 89 11.77 -19.02 17.82
N VAL A 90 12.68 -18.45 17.02
CA VAL A 90 13.32 -17.16 17.29
C VAL A 90 12.86 -16.16 16.24
N VAL A 91 12.34 -15.01 16.68
CA VAL A 91 12.00 -13.88 15.80
C VAL A 91 12.95 -12.71 16.05
N GLU A 92 13.75 -12.38 15.05
CA GLU A 92 14.72 -11.28 15.08
C GLU A 92 14.09 -9.95 14.64
N ALA A 93 14.30 -8.90 15.44
CA ALA A 93 13.86 -7.53 15.19
C ALA A 93 14.90 -6.51 15.70
N VAL A 94 16.18 -6.74 15.36
CA VAL A 94 17.33 -5.87 15.64
C VAL A 94 17.59 -4.90 14.49
N LEU A 95 18.75 -4.21 14.54
CA LEU A 95 19.19 -3.24 13.54
C LEU A 95 19.14 -3.82 12.11
N GLU A 96 18.63 -3.02 11.18
CA GLU A 96 18.45 -3.40 9.77
C GLU A 96 19.79 -3.35 9.00
N ARG A 97 20.69 -4.28 9.34
CA ARG A 97 22.02 -4.45 8.72
C ARG A 97 22.32 -5.92 8.46
N LEU A 98 22.71 -6.24 7.23
CA LEU A 98 22.97 -7.63 6.81
C LEU A 98 24.05 -8.30 7.65
N ASP A 99 25.18 -7.62 7.88
CA ASP A 99 26.32 -8.16 8.63
C ASP A 99 25.97 -8.46 10.10
N VAL A 100 25.13 -7.61 10.70
CA VAL A 100 24.63 -7.79 12.07
C VAL A 100 23.71 -9.00 12.15
N LYS A 101 22.75 -9.13 11.21
CA LYS A 101 21.80 -10.24 11.20
C LYS A 101 22.48 -11.58 10.91
N GLN A 102 23.40 -11.64 9.94
CA GLN A 102 24.14 -12.87 9.63
C GLN A 102 24.96 -13.36 10.83
N ARG A 103 25.66 -12.46 11.53
CA ARG A 103 26.40 -12.83 12.75
C ARG A 103 25.47 -13.36 13.83
N LEU A 104 24.39 -12.64 14.12
CA LEU A 104 23.41 -13.03 15.13
C LEU A 104 22.80 -14.41 14.83
N PHE A 105 22.39 -14.65 13.58
CA PHE A 105 21.81 -15.94 13.20
C PHE A 105 22.83 -17.09 13.23
N GLY A 106 24.10 -16.83 12.91
CA GLY A 106 25.18 -17.81 13.11
C GLY A 106 25.34 -18.20 14.59
N GLU A 107 25.38 -17.21 15.49
CA GLU A 107 25.45 -17.46 16.94
C GLU A 107 24.22 -18.21 17.46
N LEU A 108 23.02 -17.83 17.01
CA LEU A 108 21.78 -18.52 17.38
C LEU A 108 21.76 -19.96 16.90
N GLU A 109 22.25 -20.24 15.69
CA GLU A 109 22.30 -21.59 15.13
C GLU A 109 23.20 -22.54 15.94
N ASP A 110 24.22 -22.04 16.62
CA ASP A 110 25.05 -22.82 17.55
C ASP A 110 24.36 -23.09 18.90
N ILE A 111 23.31 -22.35 19.23
CA ILE A 111 22.65 -22.38 20.55
C ILE A 111 21.34 -23.16 20.53
N VAL A 112 20.49 -22.92 19.52
CA VAL A 112 19.14 -23.49 19.47
C VAL A 112 19.14 -24.87 18.81
N ALA A 113 18.19 -25.72 19.21
CA ALA A 113 18.01 -27.06 18.63
C ALA A 113 17.83 -27.02 17.10
N GLU A 114 18.27 -28.05 16.37
CA GLU A 114 18.24 -28.13 14.89
C GLU A 114 16.83 -27.97 14.28
N ASP A 115 15.78 -28.27 15.02
CA ASP A 115 14.39 -28.14 14.60
C ASP A 115 13.75 -26.79 14.96
N CYS A 116 14.47 -25.88 15.62
CA CYS A 116 14.02 -24.51 15.91
C CYS A 116 13.85 -23.69 14.61
N LEU A 117 12.72 -22.98 14.48
CA LEU A 117 12.54 -21.99 13.42
C LEU A 117 13.34 -20.73 13.70
N LEU A 118 14.04 -20.24 12.68
CA LEU A 118 14.72 -18.96 12.73
C LEU A 118 14.01 -17.99 11.79
N ALA A 119 13.50 -16.89 12.32
CA ALA A 119 12.73 -15.92 11.56
C ALA A 119 13.27 -14.50 11.74
N THR A 120 13.24 -13.71 10.67
CA THR A 120 13.55 -12.27 10.73
C THR A 120 12.30 -11.43 10.43
N ASN A 121 12.13 -10.33 11.16
CA ASN A 121 11.13 -9.29 10.88
C ASN A 121 11.66 -8.22 9.91
N THR A 122 12.77 -8.48 9.18
CA THR A 122 13.29 -7.52 8.20
C THR A 122 12.20 -7.08 7.23
N SER A 123 12.29 -5.83 6.79
CA SER A 123 11.34 -5.22 5.84
C SER A 123 11.96 -4.92 4.48
N SER A 124 13.29 -5.06 4.39
CA SER A 124 14.10 -4.52 3.29
C SER A 124 15.26 -5.42 2.86
N LEU A 125 15.79 -6.26 3.75
CA LEU A 125 16.90 -7.15 3.43
C LEU A 125 16.39 -8.47 2.86
N SER A 126 17.16 -9.05 1.94
CA SER A 126 16.88 -10.37 1.40
C SER A 126 16.97 -11.44 2.49
N VAL A 127 15.90 -12.21 2.65
CA VAL A 127 15.85 -13.39 3.53
C VAL A 127 16.87 -14.43 3.07
N THR A 128 17.04 -14.59 1.75
CA THR A 128 18.05 -15.46 1.15
C THR A 128 19.47 -15.03 1.53
N ALA A 129 19.77 -13.73 1.49
CA ALA A 129 21.09 -13.22 1.85
C ALA A 129 21.40 -13.42 3.34
N ILE A 130 20.41 -13.23 4.22
CA ILE A 130 20.60 -13.47 5.66
C ILE A 130 20.78 -14.97 5.91
N GLY A 131 19.90 -15.80 5.37
CA GLY A 131 19.93 -17.26 5.55
C GLY A 131 21.13 -17.94 4.91
N GLY A 132 21.74 -17.35 3.88
CA GLY A 132 22.90 -17.92 3.19
C GLY A 132 24.16 -18.09 4.03
N ALA A 133 24.22 -17.48 5.23
CA ALA A 133 25.31 -17.67 6.19
C ALA A 133 25.10 -18.87 7.14
N LEU A 134 23.92 -19.50 7.12
CA LEU A 134 23.54 -20.59 8.03
C LEU A 134 23.96 -21.97 7.51
N ARG A 135 24.22 -22.91 8.44
CA ARG A 135 24.46 -24.33 8.12
C ARG A 135 23.17 -25.06 7.73
N HIS A 136 22.05 -24.66 8.33
CA HIS A 136 20.72 -25.25 8.12
C HIS A 136 19.71 -24.18 7.64
N PRO A 137 19.89 -23.61 6.43
CA PRO A 137 19.05 -22.52 5.94
C PRO A 137 17.58 -22.92 5.68
N GLY A 138 17.27 -24.22 5.60
CA GLY A 138 15.91 -24.76 5.42
C GLY A 138 14.89 -24.34 6.49
N ARG A 139 15.35 -24.04 7.70
CA ARG A 139 14.51 -23.57 8.82
C ARG A 139 14.44 -22.05 8.96
N PHE A 140 15.10 -21.32 8.07
CA PHE A 140 15.17 -19.86 8.08
C PHE A 140 14.13 -19.24 7.16
N LEU A 141 13.43 -18.19 7.61
CA LEU A 141 12.41 -17.48 6.84
C LEU A 141 12.22 -16.02 7.32
N GLY A 142 11.48 -15.23 6.55
CA GLY A 142 10.95 -13.95 7.01
C GLY A 142 9.59 -14.13 7.67
N LEU A 143 9.39 -13.48 8.82
CA LEU A 143 8.10 -13.38 9.49
C LEU A 143 7.83 -11.91 9.76
N HIS A 144 7.39 -11.20 8.72
CA HIS A 144 7.33 -9.75 8.68
C HIS A 144 5.97 -9.24 9.19
N PHE A 145 6.00 -8.65 10.39
CA PHE A 145 4.88 -7.97 11.03
C PHE A 145 4.84 -6.49 10.67
N PHE A 146 3.65 -5.91 10.68
CA PHE A 146 3.43 -4.49 10.38
C PHE A 146 3.24 -3.67 11.66
N ASN A 147 3.77 -2.45 11.70
CA ASN A 147 3.71 -1.58 12.88
C ASN A 147 2.33 -0.89 13.01
N PRO A 148 1.65 -0.96 14.17
CA PRO A 148 1.97 -1.72 15.38
C PRO A 148 1.57 -3.20 15.32
N ALA A 149 2.52 -4.10 15.62
CA ALA A 149 2.34 -5.55 15.47
C ALA A 149 1.13 -6.13 16.23
N PRO A 150 0.75 -5.69 17.44
CA PRO A 150 -0.46 -6.20 18.10
C PRO A 150 -1.78 -5.80 17.44
N LEU A 151 -1.80 -4.68 16.68
CA LEU A 151 -3.02 -4.12 16.11
C LEU A 151 -3.22 -4.52 14.65
N LEU A 152 -2.16 -4.56 13.85
CA LEU A 152 -2.27 -4.91 12.45
C LEU A 152 -2.40 -6.43 12.28
N PRO A 153 -3.38 -6.90 11.47
CA PRO A 153 -3.66 -8.33 11.35
C PRO A 153 -2.72 -9.06 10.41
N LEU A 154 -2.09 -8.37 9.45
CA LEU A 154 -1.25 -8.98 8.41
C LEU A 154 0.12 -9.41 8.94
N VAL A 155 0.59 -10.57 8.44
CA VAL A 155 2.00 -11.01 8.54
C VAL A 155 2.43 -11.58 7.20
N GLU A 156 3.56 -11.14 6.64
CA GLU A 156 4.13 -11.77 5.44
C GLU A 156 5.08 -12.89 5.88
N VAL A 157 4.81 -14.12 5.43
CA VAL A 157 5.67 -15.30 5.62
C VAL A 157 6.53 -15.44 4.37
N VAL A 158 7.78 -14.98 4.48
CA VAL A 158 8.69 -14.83 3.34
C VAL A 158 9.62 -16.03 3.25
N SER A 159 9.56 -16.75 2.14
CA SER A 159 10.45 -17.88 1.87
C SER A 159 11.69 -17.39 1.11
N GLY A 160 12.86 -17.56 1.72
CA GLY A 160 14.14 -17.43 1.03
C GLY A 160 14.37 -18.61 0.08
N PHE A 161 15.40 -18.52 -0.76
CA PHE A 161 15.69 -19.53 -1.77
C PHE A 161 15.86 -20.96 -1.22
N ALA A 162 16.41 -21.07 0.00
CA ALA A 162 16.68 -22.34 0.65
C ALA A 162 15.63 -22.74 1.70
N THR A 163 14.60 -21.92 1.94
CA THR A 163 13.58 -22.19 2.98
C THR A 163 12.78 -23.44 2.63
N ASP A 164 12.67 -24.38 3.58
CA ASP A 164 11.86 -25.57 3.40
C ASP A 164 10.37 -25.21 3.44
N VAL A 165 9.59 -25.80 2.53
CA VAL A 165 8.12 -25.68 2.51
C VAL A 165 7.51 -26.05 3.88
N ALA A 166 8.10 -27.04 4.55
CA ALA A 166 7.73 -27.48 5.89
C ALA A 166 7.84 -26.35 6.93
N SER A 167 8.96 -25.64 6.92
CA SER A 167 9.27 -24.51 7.81
C SER A 167 8.36 -23.32 7.55
N ALA A 168 8.18 -22.95 6.27
CA ALA A 168 7.27 -21.90 5.86
C ALA A 168 5.81 -22.21 6.28
N THR A 169 5.35 -23.45 6.05
CA THR A 169 4.01 -23.90 6.48
C THR A 169 3.85 -23.82 8.00
N ARG A 170 4.86 -24.26 8.77
CA ARG A 170 4.80 -24.19 10.25
C ARG A 170 4.74 -22.73 10.74
N ALA A 171 5.51 -21.82 10.15
CA ALA A 171 5.46 -20.40 10.47
C ALA A 171 4.12 -19.76 10.10
N TYR A 172 3.58 -20.10 8.93
CA TYR A 172 2.26 -19.65 8.47
C TYR A 172 1.16 -20.08 9.45
N GLU A 173 1.05 -21.36 9.77
CA GLU A 173 0.03 -21.85 10.71
C GLU A 173 0.23 -21.28 12.12
N THR A 174 1.48 -21.02 12.53
CA THR A 174 1.78 -20.35 13.81
C THR A 174 1.26 -18.92 13.84
N ALA A 175 1.55 -18.10 12.81
CA ALA A 175 1.03 -16.73 12.73
C ALA A 175 -0.50 -16.71 12.70
N ARG A 176 -1.12 -17.65 11.95
CA ARG A 176 -2.57 -17.82 11.94
C ARG A 176 -3.13 -18.16 13.32
N ALA A 177 -2.50 -19.08 14.05
CA ALA A 177 -2.89 -19.45 15.40
C ALA A 177 -2.76 -18.28 16.41
N TRP A 178 -1.87 -17.31 16.14
CA TRP A 178 -1.76 -16.07 16.91
C TRP A 178 -2.83 -15.02 16.58
N GLY A 179 -3.84 -15.39 15.78
CA GLY A 179 -4.92 -14.49 15.37
C GLY A 179 -4.50 -13.50 14.28
N LYS A 180 -3.39 -13.78 13.57
CA LYS A 180 -2.97 -13.02 12.39
C LYS A 180 -3.56 -13.60 11.12
N THR A 181 -3.53 -12.81 10.07
CA THR A 181 -3.80 -13.23 8.70
C THR A 181 -2.45 -13.30 7.98
N PRO A 182 -1.80 -14.48 7.97
CA PRO A 182 -0.55 -14.64 7.23
C PRO A 182 -0.83 -14.68 5.71
N VAL A 183 0.12 -14.17 4.93
CA VAL A 183 0.19 -14.34 3.48
C VAL A 183 1.57 -14.92 3.13
N ALA A 184 1.65 -15.81 2.15
CA ALA A 184 2.90 -16.42 1.76
C ALA A 184 3.54 -15.66 0.59
N CYS A 185 4.84 -15.38 0.67
CA CYS A 185 5.55 -14.81 -0.46
C CYS A 185 7.00 -15.28 -0.61
N ALA A 186 7.53 -15.15 -1.82
CA ALA A 186 8.94 -15.35 -2.11
C ALA A 186 9.76 -14.12 -1.71
N ASP A 187 11.02 -14.36 -1.36
CA ASP A 187 12.02 -13.34 -1.07
C ASP A 187 12.37 -12.51 -2.33
N THR A 188 11.57 -11.47 -2.57
CA THR A 188 11.83 -10.43 -3.57
C THR A 188 11.83 -9.06 -2.90
N PRO A 189 12.53 -8.06 -3.47
CA PRO A 189 12.66 -6.77 -2.81
C PRO A 189 11.30 -6.12 -2.51
N GLY A 190 11.07 -5.78 -1.24
CA GLY A 190 9.81 -5.20 -0.76
C GLY A 190 8.65 -6.18 -0.60
N PHE A 191 8.90 -7.50 -0.72
CA PHE A 191 7.91 -8.57 -0.56
C PHE A 191 6.64 -8.31 -1.38
N ILE A 192 5.46 -8.28 -0.75
CA ILE A 192 4.21 -7.88 -1.39
C ILE A 192 3.94 -6.40 -1.11
N VAL A 193 3.74 -6.06 0.17
CA VAL A 193 3.16 -4.76 0.55
C VAL A 193 4.07 -3.60 0.19
N ASN A 194 5.35 -3.66 0.57
CA ASN A 194 6.26 -2.54 0.34
C ASN A 194 6.52 -2.31 -1.15
N ARG A 195 6.52 -3.38 -1.95
CA ARG A 195 6.66 -3.35 -3.41
C ARG A 195 5.43 -2.72 -4.08
N ILE A 196 4.24 -3.26 -3.84
CA ILE A 196 3.01 -2.88 -4.55
C ILE A 196 2.46 -1.54 -4.05
N ALA A 197 2.79 -1.13 -2.81
CA ALA A 197 2.39 0.18 -2.30
C ALA A 197 3.23 1.36 -2.83
N ARG A 198 4.39 1.13 -3.47
CA ARG A 198 5.26 2.23 -3.93
C ARG A 198 4.57 3.23 -4.85
N PRO A 199 3.78 2.81 -5.87
CA PRO A 199 3.12 3.75 -6.77
C PRO A 199 2.14 4.69 -6.07
N PHE A 200 1.50 4.28 -4.98
CA PHE A 200 0.59 5.15 -4.22
C PHE A 200 1.24 6.46 -3.78
N TYR A 201 2.50 6.39 -3.33
CA TYR A 201 3.27 7.58 -2.98
C TYR A 201 3.87 8.23 -4.22
N ALA A 202 4.48 7.41 -5.07
CA ALA A 202 5.30 7.90 -6.19
C ALA A 202 4.46 8.65 -7.23
N GLU A 203 3.22 8.25 -7.49
CA GLU A 203 2.32 8.92 -8.43
C GLU A 203 1.76 10.22 -7.87
N ALA A 204 1.41 10.26 -6.58
CA ALA A 204 1.01 11.50 -5.91
C ALA A 204 2.12 12.55 -5.95
N PHE A 205 3.37 12.13 -5.70
CA PHE A 205 4.53 13.03 -5.79
C PHE A 205 4.80 13.47 -7.23
N ALA A 206 4.61 12.60 -8.22
CA ALA A 206 4.78 12.97 -9.63
C ALA A 206 3.76 14.03 -10.07
N VAL A 207 2.50 13.92 -9.66
CA VAL A 207 1.45 14.94 -9.92
C VAL A 207 1.83 16.28 -9.28
N TYR A 208 2.34 16.26 -8.05
CA TYR A 208 2.81 17.47 -7.36
C TYR A 208 4.05 18.09 -8.03
N GLU A 209 5.03 17.28 -8.41
CA GLU A 209 6.26 17.73 -9.09
C GLU A 209 5.95 18.31 -10.48
N ALA A 210 4.92 17.80 -11.16
CA ALA A 210 4.37 18.38 -12.39
C ALA A 210 3.56 19.67 -12.16
N GLN A 211 3.42 20.12 -10.91
CA GLN A 211 2.64 21.28 -10.49
C GLN A 211 1.17 21.23 -10.90
N ALA A 212 0.60 20.03 -11.05
CA ALA A 212 -0.78 19.87 -11.48
C ALA A 212 -1.77 20.10 -10.34
N ALA A 213 -1.40 19.76 -9.10
CA ALA A 213 -2.23 20.01 -7.93
C ALA A 213 -1.36 20.14 -6.67
N ASP A 214 -1.87 20.86 -5.68
CA ASP A 214 -1.25 20.93 -4.35
C ASP A 214 -1.51 19.64 -3.53
N PRO A 215 -0.71 19.38 -2.48
CA PRO A 215 -0.84 18.17 -1.66
C PRO A 215 -2.23 17.95 -1.07
N ALA A 216 -2.92 19.00 -0.61
CA ALA A 216 -4.24 18.87 0.02
C ALA A 216 -5.29 18.43 -1.00
N THR A 217 -5.24 18.99 -2.21
CA THR A 217 -6.08 18.58 -3.34
C THR A 217 -5.83 17.13 -3.73
N ILE A 218 -4.57 16.71 -3.88
CA ILE A 218 -4.23 15.32 -4.25
C ILE A 218 -4.71 14.33 -3.19
N ASP A 219 -4.45 14.63 -1.91
CA ASP A 219 -4.90 13.79 -0.80
C ASP A 219 -6.42 13.70 -0.70
N ALA A 220 -7.13 14.81 -0.92
CA ALA A 220 -8.60 14.81 -0.95
C ALA A 220 -9.14 13.93 -2.07
N VAL A 221 -8.61 14.04 -3.30
CA VAL A 221 -9.04 13.22 -4.44
C VAL A 221 -8.76 11.73 -4.20
N LEU A 222 -7.58 11.37 -3.68
CA LEU A 222 -7.27 9.97 -3.33
C LEU A 222 -8.25 9.41 -2.28
N ARG A 223 -8.63 10.19 -1.27
CA ARG A 223 -9.58 9.74 -0.24
C ARG A 223 -11.02 9.70 -0.73
N GLU A 224 -11.49 10.79 -1.30
CA GLU A 224 -12.91 11.08 -1.55
C GLU A 224 -13.40 10.57 -2.90
N SER A 225 -12.50 10.36 -3.86
CA SER A 225 -12.78 9.71 -5.15
C SER A 225 -12.21 8.29 -5.20
N GLY A 226 -10.93 8.13 -4.81
CA GLY A 226 -10.23 6.84 -4.85
C GLY A 226 -10.59 5.88 -3.71
N GLY A 227 -11.25 6.36 -2.66
CA GLY A 227 -11.69 5.55 -1.51
C GLY A 227 -10.57 5.12 -0.57
N PHE A 228 -9.35 5.65 -0.74
CA PHE A 228 -8.25 5.38 0.18
C PHE A 228 -8.55 5.98 1.57
N ARG A 229 -8.11 5.30 2.64
CA ARG A 229 -8.36 5.79 4.01
C ARG A 229 -7.68 7.12 4.32
N MET A 230 -6.52 7.37 3.70
CA MET A 230 -5.68 8.54 3.91
C MET A 230 -4.99 8.88 2.60
N GLY A 231 -4.74 10.17 2.34
CA GLY A 231 -3.97 10.59 1.18
C GLY A 231 -2.47 10.26 1.31
N ALA A 232 -1.74 10.28 0.21
CA ALA A 232 -0.33 9.93 0.16
C ALA A 232 0.56 10.90 0.97
N PHE A 233 0.29 12.21 0.90
CA PHE A 233 1.10 13.21 1.61
C PHE A 233 0.85 13.12 3.13
N GLU A 234 -0.41 13.00 3.54
CA GLU A 234 -0.80 12.77 4.94
C GLU A 234 -0.18 11.49 5.51
N LEU A 235 -0.22 10.41 4.73
CA LEU A 235 0.28 9.12 5.16
C LEU A 235 1.80 9.13 5.32
N THR A 236 2.53 9.76 4.40
CA THR A 236 3.99 9.87 4.54
C THR A 236 4.39 10.79 5.69
N ASP A 237 3.62 11.84 6.01
CA ASP A 237 3.83 12.66 7.20
C ASP A 237 3.55 11.90 8.51
N LEU A 238 2.61 10.95 8.49
CA LEU A 238 2.33 10.08 9.63
C LEU A 238 3.42 9.02 9.83
N ILE A 239 3.86 8.38 8.74
CA ILE A 239 4.93 7.37 8.76
C ILE A 239 6.28 8.01 9.15
N GLY A 240 6.53 9.21 8.61
CA GLY A 240 7.81 9.89 8.63
C GLY A 240 8.47 9.86 7.25
N GLN A 241 8.86 11.04 6.76
CA GLN A 241 9.42 11.17 5.41
C GLN A 241 10.73 10.38 5.24
N ASP A 242 11.59 10.41 6.25
CA ASP A 242 12.85 9.66 6.29
C ASP A 242 12.63 8.14 6.22
N VAL A 243 11.61 7.63 6.91
CA VAL A 243 11.29 6.21 6.90
C VAL A 243 10.71 5.80 5.55
N ASN A 244 9.74 6.55 5.02
CA ASN A 244 9.13 6.23 3.73
C ASN A 244 10.13 6.33 2.59
N GLU A 245 10.96 7.38 2.55
CA GLU A 245 12.01 7.56 1.56
C GLU A 245 13.06 6.44 1.65
N ALA A 246 13.51 6.08 2.85
CA ALA A 246 14.49 5.00 3.03
C ALA A 246 13.99 3.66 2.46
N VAL A 247 12.71 3.33 2.69
CA VAL A 247 12.09 2.13 2.10
C VAL A 247 12.03 2.24 0.57
N THR A 248 11.62 3.39 0.03
CA THR A 248 11.61 3.62 -1.43
C THR A 248 13.00 3.44 -2.04
N HIS A 249 14.03 4.05 -1.46
CA HIS A 249 15.41 3.88 -1.89
C HIS A 249 15.89 2.43 -1.79
N SER A 250 15.53 1.73 -0.72
CA SER A 250 15.91 0.33 -0.55
C SER A 250 15.30 -0.56 -1.63
N VAL A 251 14.01 -0.39 -1.93
CA VAL A 251 13.31 -1.13 -2.99
C VAL A 251 13.94 -0.80 -4.35
N TRP A 252 14.14 0.49 -4.64
CA TRP A 252 14.74 0.97 -5.89
C TRP A 252 16.15 0.39 -6.11
N GLN A 253 17.04 0.48 -5.12
CA GLN A 253 18.40 -0.06 -5.21
C GLN A 253 18.39 -1.59 -5.36
N SER A 254 17.50 -2.28 -4.65
CA SER A 254 17.39 -3.74 -4.70
C SER A 254 16.81 -4.26 -6.01
N PHE A 255 16.06 -3.44 -6.74
CA PHE A 255 15.66 -3.68 -8.13
C PHE A 255 16.67 -3.12 -9.15
N PHE A 256 17.93 -2.90 -8.75
CA PHE A 256 18.99 -2.38 -9.63
C PHE A 256 18.60 -1.05 -10.29
N GLN A 257 17.99 -0.17 -9.50
CA GLN A 257 17.57 1.18 -9.91
C GLN A 257 16.48 1.20 -11.00
N ASP A 258 15.62 0.18 -11.02
CA ASP A 258 14.44 0.16 -11.91
C ASP A 258 13.63 1.45 -11.80
N VAL A 259 13.43 2.11 -12.94
CA VAL A 259 12.84 3.45 -13.06
C VAL A 259 11.42 3.53 -12.47
N ARG A 260 10.70 2.40 -12.39
CA ARG A 260 9.35 2.31 -11.81
C ARG A 260 9.31 2.54 -10.31
N PHE A 261 10.46 2.44 -9.63
CA PHE A 261 10.59 2.66 -8.19
C PHE A 261 11.41 3.92 -7.85
N THR A 262 11.64 4.81 -8.83
CA THR A 262 12.49 6.00 -8.65
C THR A 262 11.99 6.90 -7.50
N PRO A 263 12.85 7.24 -6.51
CA PRO A 263 12.52 8.17 -5.44
C PRO A 263 12.20 9.58 -5.93
N SER A 264 11.36 10.31 -5.18
CA SER A 264 10.98 11.71 -5.50
C SER A 264 11.99 12.71 -4.95
N LEU A 265 12.32 13.71 -5.77
CA LEU A 265 13.17 14.83 -5.33
C LEU A 265 12.44 15.75 -4.35
N ALA A 266 11.12 15.91 -4.50
CA ALA A 266 10.31 16.69 -3.57
C ALA A 266 10.30 16.06 -2.17
N GLN A 267 10.13 14.74 -2.07
CA GLN A 267 10.26 14.04 -0.78
C GLN A 267 11.68 14.17 -0.21
N ARG A 268 12.71 13.99 -1.05
CA ARG A 268 14.12 14.11 -0.65
C ARG A 268 14.42 15.42 0.06
N ARG A 269 13.90 16.54 -0.47
CA ARG A 269 14.08 17.87 0.11
C ARG A 269 13.48 18.00 1.51
N LEU A 270 12.37 17.32 1.80
CA LEU A 270 11.79 17.30 3.15
C LEU A 270 12.70 16.57 4.13
N VAL A 271 13.25 15.43 3.73
CA VAL A 271 14.18 14.65 4.56
C VAL A 271 15.47 15.44 4.81
N GLU A 272 16.08 16.00 3.76
CA GLU A 272 17.32 16.78 3.86
C GLU A 272 17.15 18.06 4.70
N SER A 273 15.95 18.63 4.74
CA SER A 273 15.63 19.80 5.57
C SER A 273 15.12 19.46 6.97
N GLY A 274 15.04 18.18 7.34
CA GLY A 274 14.57 17.74 8.66
C GLY A 274 13.06 17.89 8.87
N ARG A 275 12.28 18.09 7.81
CA ARG A 275 10.81 18.15 7.83
C ARG A 275 10.24 16.74 7.68
N LEU A 276 10.33 15.97 8.75
CA LEU A 276 10.06 14.53 8.76
C LEU A 276 8.59 14.18 9.04
N GLY A 277 7.66 15.13 8.96
CA GLY A 277 6.24 14.92 9.23
C GLY A 277 5.86 15.17 10.69
N ARG A 278 4.87 14.42 11.19
CA ARG A 278 4.26 14.65 12.52
C ARG A 278 5.26 14.61 13.66
N LYS A 279 6.26 13.73 13.58
CA LYS A 279 7.26 13.57 14.64
C LYS A 279 8.18 14.77 14.82
N THR A 280 8.30 15.62 13.80
CA THR A 280 9.07 16.88 13.84
C THR A 280 8.17 18.12 13.79
N GLY A 281 6.85 17.94 13.89
CA GLY A 281 5.87 19.03 13.79
C GLY A 281 5.70 19.62 12.39
N HIS A 282 6.42 19.13 11.37
CA HIS A 282 6.32 19.63 9.99
C HIS A 282 6.82 18.58 8.99
N GLY A 283 6.07 18.38 7.91
CA GLY A 283 6.45 17.60 6.72
C GLY A 283 5.93 18.28 5.45
N TRP A 284 5.05 17.60 4.71
CA TRP A 284 4.22 18.24 3.68
C TRP A 284 3.25 19.26 4.27
N TYR A 285 2.74 18.94 5.45
CA TYR A 285 1.85 19.81 6.22
C TYR A 285 2.56 20.34 7.47
N ASP A 286 2.07 21.48 7.96
CA ASP A 286 2.40 21.97 9.30
C ASP A 286 1.56 21.21 10.33
N HIS A 287 2.22 20.62 11.33
CA HIS A 287 1.59 19.88 12.44
C HIS A 287 1.86 20.59 13.78
N GLY A 288 2.31 21.85 13.74
CA GLY A 288 2.48 22.71 14.91
C GLY A 288 1.14 23.03 15.59
N GLU A 289 1.23 23.44 16.86
CA GLU A 289 0.05 23.85 17.62
C GLU A 289 -0.58 25.10 16.99
N GLY A 290 -1.85 25.01 16.60
CA GLY A 290 -2.58 26.09 15.92
C GLY A 290 -2.35 26.17 14.40
N ALA A 291 -1.64 25.22 13.80
CA ALA A 291 -1.51 25.15 12.35
C ALA A 291 -2.87 24.90 11.68
N GLU A 292 -3.22 25.76 10.72
CA GLU A 292 -4.39 25.55 9.87
C GLU A 292 -4.05 24.56 8.76
N ARG A 293 -4.92 23.58 8.57
CA ARG A 293 -4.75 22.60 7.51
C ARG A 293 -5.12 23.25 6.17
N PRO A 294 -4.26 23.15 5.13
CA PRO A 294 -4.63 23.62 3.82
C PRO A 294 -5.89 22.91 3.33
N GLU A 295 -6.87 23.68 2.86
CA GLU A 295 -8.09 23.14 2.25
C GLU A 295 -7.80 22.73 0.80
N PRO A 296 -8.38 21.62 0.32
CA PRO A 296 -8.24 21.22 -1.07
C PRO A 296 -8.92 22.23 -1.99
N HIS A 297 -8.33 22.46 -3.17
CA HIS A 297 -8.94 23.24 -4.22
C HIS A 297 -10.33 22.69 -4.55
N THR A 298 -11.34 23.56 -4.45
CA THR A 298 -12.73 23.25 -4.76
C THR A 298 -13.29 24.36 -5.64
N ALA A 299 -13.72 24.00 -6.84
CA ALA A 299 -14.22 24.95 -7.84
C ALA A 299 -15.50 25.64 -7.36
N ASP A 300 -15.68 26.88 -7.82
CA ASP A 300 -16.90 27.66 -7.58
C ASP A 300 -18.14 26.96 -8.17
N LYS A 301 -19.31 27.36 -7.69
CA LYS A 301 -20.58 26.80 -8.15
C LYS A 301 -20.88 27.19 -9.59
N GLU A 302 -21.16 26.20 -10.42
CA GLU A 302 -21.53 26.34 -11.82
C GLU A 302 -22.93 25.79 -12.10
N GLN A 303 -23.53 26.21 -13.22
CA GLN A 303 -24.84 25.71 -13.62
C GLN A 303 -24.73 24.32 -14.26
N PRO A 304 -25.57 23.35 -13.87
CA PRO A 304 -25.56 22.05 -14.53
C PRO A 304 -25.99 22.17 -16.01
N PRO A 305 -25.45 21.33 -16.89
CA PRO A 305 -25.86 21.32 -18.29
C PRO A 305 -27.31 20.84 -18.41
N ALA A 306 -28.03 21.36 -19.40
CA ALA A 306 -29.43 20.99 -19.64
C ALA A 306 -29.61 19.53 -20.07
N HIS A 307 -28.61 18.98 -20.76
CA HIS A 307 -28.55 17.59 -21.17
C HIS A 307 -27.09 17.16 -21.37
N VAL A 308 -26.86 15.86 -21.44
CA VAL A 308 -25.61 15.25 -21.92
C VAL A 308 -25.94 14.22 -23.00
N VAL A 309 -25.04 14.06 -23.96
CA VAL A 309 -25.11 12.96 -24.94
C VAL A 309 -24.01 11.96 -24.57
N ALA A 310 -24.39 10.71 -24.34
CA ALA A 310 -23.46 9.63 -24.08
C ALA A 310 -23.20 8.89 -25.39
N GLU A 311 -21.93 8.87 -25.80
CA GLU A 311 -21.44 8.18 -26.98
C GLU A 311 -20.59 6.99 -26.52
N GLY A 312 -20.92 5.79 -27.01
CA GLY A 312 -20.21 4.56 -26.66
C GLY A 312 -20.50 4.04 -25.24
N ARG A 313 -19.59 3.19 -24.72
CA ARG A 313 -19.73 2.55 -23.41
C ARG A 313 -18.77 3.16 -22.41
N LEU A 314 -19.29 3.92 -21.42
CA LEU A 314 -18.52 4.58 -20.35
C LEU A 314 -17.70 3.65 -19.42
N GLY A 315 -17.58 2.35 -19.72
CA GLY A 315 -16.70 1.41 -19.01
C GLY A 315 -16.90 1.48 -17.48
N PRO A 316 -15.82 1.74 -16.71
CA PRO A 316 -15.88 1.95 -15.25
C PRO A 316 -16.88 3.03 -14.81
N ALA A 317 -17.10 4.05 -15.63
CA ALA A 317 -17.93 5.21 -15.34
C ALA A 317 -19.40 5.05 -15.78
N ARG A 318 -19.84 3.85 -16.21
CA ARG A 318 -21.24 3.60 -16.64
C ARG A 318 -22.31 4.01 -15.63
N GLU A 319 -22.00 3.96 -14.33
CA GLU A 319 -22.95 4.37 -13.29
C GLU A 319 -23.28 5.87 -13.34
N LEU A 320 -22.40 6.70 -13.94
CA LEU A 320 -22.66 8.13 -14.11
C LEU A 320 -23.94 8.39 -14.87
N LEU A 321 -24.29 7.62 -15.90
CA LEU A 321 -25.53 7.84 -16.66
C LEU A 321 -26.77 7.74 -15.78
N THR A 322 -26.76 6.81 -14.82
CA THR A 322 -27.84 6.67 -13.84
C THR A 322 -27.86 7.86 -12.89
N LEU A 323 -26.71 8.26 -12.36
CA LEU A 323 -26.60 9.42 -11.45
C LEU A 323 -27.04 10.73 -12.11
N ILE A 324 -26.69 10.92 -13.38
CA ILE A 324 -27.06 12.11 -14.16
C ILE A 324 -28.58 12.19 -14.35
N ARG A 325 -29.24 11.06 -14.65
CA ARG A 325 -30.70 10.99 -14.71
C ARG A 325 -31.35 11.26 -13.36
N GLU A 326 -30.82 10.70 -12.28
CA GLU A 326 -31.31 10.93 -10.92
C GLU A 326 -31.18 12.41 -10.49
N ALA A 327 -30.15 13.11 -10.98
CA ALA A 327 -29.98 14.56 -10.78
C ALA A 327 -30.93 15.43 -11.64
N GLY A 328 -31.78 14.81 -12.46
CA GLY A 328 -32.74 15.51 -13.31
C GLY A 328 -32.18 16.07 -14.62
N ILE A 329 -30.96 15.67 -15.00
CA ILE A 329 -30.32 16.07 -16.26
C ILE A 329 -30.70 15.06 -17.35
N GLN A 330 -31.12 15.55 -18.51
CA GLN A 330 -31.50 14.68 -19.62
C GLN A 330 -30.26 13.95 -20.19
N VAL A 331 -30.30 12.63 -20.26
CA VAL A 331 -29.27 11.82 -20.94
C VAL A 331 -29.82 11.33 -22.28
N ARG A 332 -29.10 11.61 -23.37
CA ARG A 332 -29.32 11.02 -24.69
C ARG A 332 -28.21 9.99 -24.93
N GLU A 333 -28.54 8.86 -25.53
CA GLU A 333 -27.56 7.81 -25.86
C GLU A 333 -27.48 7.69 -27.38
N GLU A 334 -26.26 7.70 -27.90
CA GLU A 334 -25.98 7.52 -29.33
C GLU A 334 -25.03 6.34 -29.50
N ASP A 335 -25.46 5.34 -30.27
CA ASP A 335 -24.66 4.17 -30.64
C ASP A 335 -23.69 4.56 -31.77
N GLU A 336 -22.67 5.35 -31.45
CA GLU A 336 -21.54 5.63 -32.35
C GLU A 336 -20.31 4.82 -31.94
N ASP A 337 -19.61 4.25 -32.94
CA ASP A 337 -18.39 3.43 -32.77
C ASP A 337 -17.11 4.27 -32.49
N ASN A 338 -17.22 5.61 -32.37
CA ASN A 338 -16.07 6.52 -32.33
C ASN A 338 -15.64 6.94 -30.91
N GLY A 339 -15.59 5.99 -29.97
CA GLY A 339 -15.01 6.18 -28.64
C GLY A 339 -16.00 6.52 -27.53
N THR A 340 -15.51 6.43 -26.29
CA THR A 340 -16.31 6.49 -25.06
C THR A 340 -16.26 7.88 -24.43
N ARG A 341 -17.33 8.67 -24.55
CA ARG A 341 -17.36 10.05 -24.03
C ARG A 341 -18.76 10.56 -23.69
N LEU A 342 -18.80 11.64 -22.92
CA LEU A 342 -19.99 12.47 -22.71
C LEU A 342 -19.82 13.79 -23.48
N VAL A 343 -20.75 14.12 -24.37
CA VAL A 343 -20.78 15.41 -25.07
C VAL A 343 -21.70 16.38 -24.34
N LEU A 344 -21.17 17.57 -24.05
CA LEU A 344 -21.85 18.64 -23.35
C LEU A 344 -22.57 19.59 -24.33
N PRO A 345 -23.56 20.39 -23.88
CA PRO A 345 -24.29 21.33 -24.76
C PRO A 345 -23.42 22.39 -25.43
N SER A 346 -22.24 22.67 -24.89
CA SER A 346 -21.19 23.49 -25.52
C SER A 346 -20.61 22.87 -26.79
N GLY A 347 -20.76 21.56 -26.99
CA GLY A 347 -20.07 20.78 -28.01
C GLY A 347 -18.73 20.21 -27.53
N GLY A 348 -18.27 20.59 -26.33
CA GLY A 348 -17.09 20.03 -25.70
C GLY A 348 -17.35 18.63 -25.13
N GLN A 349 -16.26 17.90 -24.91
CA GLN A 349 -16.30 16.49 -24.54
C GLN A 349 -15.78 16.28 -23.12
N LEU A 350 -16.37 15.32 -22.43
CA LEU A 350 -16.01 14.90 -21.10
C LEU A 350 -15.63 13.41 -21.14
N VAL A 351 -14.37 13.11 -20.82
CA VAL A 351 -13.76 11.79 -21.02
C VAL A 351 -13.18 11.27 -19.70
N LEU A 352 -13.32 9.97 -19.44
CA LEU A 352 -12.68 9.34 -18.28
C LEU A 352 -11.16 9.34 -18.49
N ALA A 353 -10.38 9.59 -17.45
CA ALA A 353 -8.93 9.51 -17.51
C ALA A 353 -8.45 8.18 -18.13
N ASP A 354 -7.82 8.28 -19.30
CA ASP A 354 -7.40 7.19 -20.19
C ASP A 354 -5.89 7.18 -20.43
N GLY A 355 -5.14 8.01 -19.71
CA GLY A 355 -3.69 8.16 -19.87
C GLY A 355 -3.28 9.25 -20.87
N GLN A 356 -4.24 9.87 -21.58
CA GLN A 356 -3.98 10.98 -22.49
C GLN A 356 -4.11 12.35 -21.79
N THR A 357 -3.86 13.44 -22.52
CA THR A 357 -3.98 14.82 -22.01
C THR A 357 -4.99 15.62 -22.82
N SER A 358 -5.69 16.54 -22.16
CA SER A 358 -6.71 17.36 -22.82
C SER A 358 -6.12 18.31 -23.87
N GLY A 359 -4.84 18.66 -23.76
CA GLY A 359 -4.13 19.48 -24.74
C GLY A 359 -3.95 18.84 -26.12
N GLU A 360 -4.21 17.54 -26.26
CA GLU A 360 -4.12 16.82 -27.53
C GLU A 360 -5.39 16.92 -28.37
N PHE A 361 -6.48 17.36 -27.75
CA PHE A 361 -7.81 17.36 -28.33
C PHE A 361 -8.43 18.74 -28.28
N ARG A 362 -9.37 18.97 -29.18
CA ARG A 362 -10.13 20.21 -29.19
C ARG A 362 -11.28 20.11 -28.19
N ASP A 363 -11.24 20.97 -27.17
CA ASP A 363 -12.33 21.19 -26.22
C ASP A 363 -12.74 19.93 -25.42
N VAL A 364 -11.74 19.25 -24.86
CA VAL A 364 -11.91 18.09 -23.98
C VAL A 364 -11.64 18.49 -22.52
N VAL A 365 -12.45 17.92 -21.62
CA VAL A 365 -12.22 17.89 -20.17
C VAL A 365 -12.09 16.43 -19.77
N TYR A 366 -11.03 16.08 -19.06
CA TYR A 366 -10.91 14.78 -18.42
C TYR A 366 -11.51 14.81 -17.02
N PHE A 367 -12.18 13.73 -16.63
CA PHE A 367 -12.55 13.47 -15.23
C PHE A 367 -11.87 12.22 -14.71
N ASP A 368 -11.47 12.25 -13.45
CA ASP A 368 -10.69 11.17 -12.87
C ASP A 368 -11.55 9.93 -12.57
N LEU A 369 -10.87 8.81 -12.34
CA LEU A 369 -11.48 7.59 -11.87
C LEU A 369 -12.00 7.77 -10.43
N ALA A 370 -13.21 7.27 -10.18
CA ALA A 370 -13.71 7.08 -8.82
C ALA A 370 -13.90 5.59 -8.53
N LEU A 371 -13.56 5.17 -7.32
CA LEU A 371 -13.80 3.79 -6.86
C LEU A 371 -15.30 3.44 -6.95
N ASP A 372 -16.16 4.37 -6.55
CA ASP A 372 -17.61 4.25 -6.52
C ASP A 372 -18.19 5.65 -6.75
N TYR A 373 -18.63 5.95 -7.97
CA TYR A 373 -19.12 7.28 -8.35
C TYR A 373 -20.34 7.71 -7.54
N ARG A 374 -21.13 6.77 -7.01
CA ARG A 374 -22.27 7.10 -6.14
C ARG A 374 -21.82 7.57 -4.77
N LYS A 375 -20.85 6.89 -4.15
CA LYS A 375 -20.32 7.23 -2.81
C LYS A 375 -19.28 8.33 -2.80
N ALA A 376 -18.55 8.54 -3.89
CA ALA A 376 -17.51 9.56 -3.96
C ALA A 376 -18.08 10.94 -3.59
N THR A 377 -17.38 11.72 -2.79
CA THR A 377 -17.83 13.09 -2.44
C THR A 377 -17.12 14.16 -3.26
N ARG A 378 -16.06 13.78 -3.98
CA ARG A 378 -15.25 14.66 -4.81
C ARG A 378 -14.96 14.00 -6.15
N ILE A 379 -14.66 14.81 -7.16
CA ILE A 379 -14.08 14.38 -8.44
C ILE A 379 -13.02 15.38 -8.89
N ALA A 380 -11.95 14.90 -9.51
CA ALA A 380 -10.97 15.77 -10.16
C ALA A 380 -11.33 15.95 -11.64
N LEU A 381 -11.17 17.17 -12.15
CA LEU A 381 -11.25 17.50 -13.57
C LEU A 381 -9.91 18.07 -14.06
N ALA A 382 -9.48 17.69 -15.25
CA ALA A 382 -8.33 18.26 -15.93
C ALA A 382 -8.77 18.87 -17.26
N ALA A 383 -8.28 20.08 -17.54
CA ALA A 383 -8.55 20.80 -18.76
C ALA A 383 -7.30 21.58 -19.19
N SER A 384 -7.06 21.64 -20.49
CA SER A 384 -5.95 22.37 -21.08
C SER A 384 -6.28 23.85 -21.16
N GLN A 385 -5.28 24.67 -21.47
CA GLN A 385 -5.49 26.10 -21.69
C GLN A 385 -6.38 26.40 -22.92
N ASP A 386 -6.47 25.45 -23.84
CA ASP A 386 -7.26 25.57 -25.08
C ASP A 386 -8.70 25.06 -24.91
N THR A 387 -9.01 24.43 -23.77
CA THR A 387 -10.36 23.99 -23.43
C THR A 387 -11.25 25.20 -23.16
N SER A 388 -12.45 25.21 -23.75
CA SER A 388 -13.38 26.32 -23.60
C SER A 388 -13.79 26.50 -22.13
N PRO A 389 -13.77 27.73 -21.59
CA PRO A 389 -14.26 27.99 -20.23
C PRO A 389 -15.71 27.54 -20.03
N ARG A 390 -16.53 27.58 -21.09
CA ARG A 390 -17.90 27.10 -21.05
C ARG A 390 -17.97 25.59 -20.85
N THR A 391 -17.11 24.84 -21.53
CA THR A 391 -17.06 23.38 -21.43
C THR A 391 -16.63 22.95 -20.03
N LEU A 392 -15.60 23.59 -19.48
CA LEU A 392 -15.17 23.35 -18.10
C LEU A 392 -16.26 23.72 -17.08
N ALA A 393 -16.97 24.83 -17.27
CA ALA A 393 -18.08 25.23 -16.41
C ALA A 393 -19.25 24.23 -16.46
N GLU A 394 -19.63 23.78 -17.66
CA GLU A 394 -20.68 22.76 -17.83
C GLU A 394 -20.26 21.42 -17.20
N ALA A 395 -19.00 20.99 -17.35
CA ALA A 395 -18.47 19.78 -16.70
C ALA A 395 -18.47 19.92 -15.17
N THR A 396 -18.04 21.08 -14.66
CA THR A 396 -18.04 21.39 -13.22
C THR A 396 -19.46 21.35 -12.65
N GLY A 397 -20.40 22.05 -13.31
CA GLY A 397 -21.81 22.10 -12.91
C GLY A 397 -22.48 20.73 -12.98
N LEU A 398 -22.11 19.88 -13.94
CA LEU A 398 -22.58 18.50 -14.04
C LEU A 398 -22.25 17.73 -12.76
N PHE A 399 -20.98 17.62 -12.40
CA PHE A 399 -20.57 16.85 -11.22
C PHE A 399 -21.05 17.47 -9.90
N GLN A 400 -21.16 18.80 -9.81
CA GLN A 400 -21.77 19.47 -8.67
C GLN A 400 -23.25 19.10 -8.50
N ALA A 401 -24.01 18.97 -9.59
CA ALA A 401 -25.39 18.48 -9.52
C ALA A 401 -25.50 17.01 -9.11
N LEU A 402 -24.42 16.22 -9.31
CA LEU A 402 -24.30 14.85 -8.77
C LEU A 402 -23.86 14.84 -7.29
N GLY A 403 -23.79 16.01 -6.64
CA GLY A 403 -23.42 16.17 -5.24
C GLY A 403 -21.92 16.01 -4.97
N LYS A 404 -21.06 16.30 -5.97
CA LYS A 404 -19.60 16.22 -5.82
C LYS A 404 -18.99 17.60 -5.64
N ASP A 405 -18.02 17.71 -4.74
CA ASP A 405 -17.03 18.76 -4.83
C ASP A 405 -16.14 18.52 -6.06
N VAL A 406 -15.76 19.59 -6.76
CA VAL A 406 -14.98 19.49 -8.00
C VAL A 406 -13.61 20.11 -7.79
N SER A 407 -12.55 19.33 -7.95
CA SER A 407 -11.17 19.81 -7.96
C SER A 407 -10.67 19.93 -9.40
N VAL A 408 -10.55 21.15 -9.92
CA VAL A 408 -9.86 21.37 -11.20
C VAL A 408 -8.34 21.33 -10.96
N ILE A 409 -7.66 20.45 -11.69
CA ILE A 409 -6.20 20.26 -11.62
C ILE A 409 -5.56 20.59 -12.97
N GLY A 410 -4.25 20.75 -12.99
CA GLY A 410 -3.47 20.89 -14.22
C GLY A 410 -3.57 19.65 -15.10
N ASP A 411 -3.41 19.84 -16.41
CA ASP A 411 -3.51 18.78 -17.42
C ASP A 411 -2.34 17.80 -17.31
N VAL A 412 -2.60 16.62 -16.72
CA VAL A 412 -1.60 15.55 -16.56
C VAL A 412 -2.14 14.19 -16.99
N PRO A 413 -1.34 13.39 -17.71
CA PRO A 413 -1.70 12.02 -18.12
C PRO A 413 -2.18 11.16 -16.94
N GLY A 414 -3.34 10.51 -17.11
CA GLY A 414 -3.89 9.56 -16.12
C GLY A 414 -4.31 10.20 -14.78
N MET A 415 -4.35 11.53 -14.69
CA MET A 415 -4.87 12.30 -13.55
C MET A 415 -4.26 11.92 -12.19
N ILE A 416 -5.04 11.58 -11.16
CA ILE A 416 -4.56 11.23 -9.82
C ILE A 416 -4.89 9.77 -9.50
N VAL A 417 -6.18 9.41 -9.53
CA VAL A 417 -6.64 8.08 -9.11
C VAL A 417 -6.36 7.05 -10.20
N ALA A 418 -6.71 7.34 -11.45
CA ALA A 418 -6.56 6.38 -12.57
C ALA A 418 -5.11 5.89 -12.70
N ARG A 419 -4.14 6.81 -12.82
CA ARG A 419 -2.71 6.47 -12.89
C ARG A 419 -2.22 5.69 -11.67
N THR A 420 -2.68 6.05 -10.48
CA THR A 420 -2.22 5.41 -9.23
C THR A 420 -2.69 3.97 -9.18
N VAL A 421 -3.98 3.74 -9.46
CA VAL A 421 -4.58 2.40 -9.46
C VAL A 421 -4.01 1.55 -10.58
N ALA A 422 -3.84 2.09 -11.80
CA ALA A 422 -3.25 1.37 -12.93
C ALA A 422 -1.83 0.88 -12.61
N ARG A 423 -0.97 1.72 -12.00
CA ARG A 423 0.38 1.30 -11.57
C ARG A 423 0.35 0.25 -10.46
N ILE A 424 -0.60 0.31 -9.54
CA ILE A 424 -0.78 -0.70 -8.48
C ILE A 424 -1.16 -2.05 -9.10
N ILE A 425 -2.09 -2.06 -10.05
CA ILE A 425 -2.53 -3.25 -10.79
C ILE A 425 -1.35 -3.86 -11.58
N ASP A 426 -0.59 -3.03 -12.32
CA ASP A 426 0.57 -3.49 -13.09
C ASP A 426 1.61 -4.21 -12.21
N LEU A 427 1.97 -3.60 -11.07
CA LEU A 427 2.93 -4.22 -10.15
C LEU A 427 2.39 -5.51 -9.50
N ALA A 428 1.08 -5.62 -9.30
CA ALA A 428 0.46 -6.84 -8.80
C ALA A 428 0.54 -7.98 -9.82
N HIS A 429 0.22 -7.71 -11.09
CA HIS A 429 0.37 -8.68 -12.18
C HIS A 429 1.83 -9.11 -12.37
N ASP A 430 2.78 -8.17 -12.34
CA ASP A 430 4.21 -8.48 -12.40
C ASP A 430 4.68 -9.33 -11.21
N ALA A 431 4.17 -9.07 -10.00
CA ALA A 431 4.46 -9.88 -8.82
C ALA A 431 3.88 -11.30 -8.94
N LEU A 432 2.64 -11.45 -9.41
CA LEU A 432 1.98 -12.74 -9.61
C LEU A 432 2.74 -13.61 -10.62
N VAL A 433 3.04 -13.08 -11.82
CA VAL A 433 3.72 -13.84 -12.87
C VAL A 433 5.15 -14.22 -12.49
N LYS A 434 5.81 -13.41 -11.66
CA LYS A 434 7.15 -13.73 -11.11
C LYS A 434 7.10 -14.71 -9.94
N GLY A 435 5.92 -15.21 -9.55
CA GLY A 435 5.76 -16.19 -8.48
C GLY A 435 6.03 -15.60 -7.10
N VAL A 436 5.83 -14.29 -6.90
CA VAL A 436 6.02 -13.64 -5.60
C VAL A 436 4.98 -14.12 -4.61
N ALA A 437 3.70 -14.13 -4.99
CA ALA A 437 2.57 -14.54 -4.15
C ALA A 437 1.36 -14.87 -5.04
N THR A 438 0.31 -15.46 -4.47
CA THR A 438 -0.94 -15.74 -5.19
C THR A 438 -1.80 -14.46 -5.34
N LYS A 439 -2.82 -14.52 -6.22
CA LYS A 439 -3.79 -13.42 -6.42
C LYS A 439 -4.44 -13.04 -5.08
N GLU A 440 -4.91 -14.03 -4.34
CA GLU A 440 -5.63 -13.86 -3.08
C GLU A 440 -4.74 -13.30 -1.97
N ASP A 441 -3.48 -13.73 -1.89
CA ASP A 441 -2.52 -13.25 -0.90
C ASP A 441 -2.11 -11.80 -1.19
N ILE A 442 -1.95 -11.43 -2.47
CA ILE A 442 -1.68 -10.05 -2.87
C ILE A 442 -2.84 -9.13 -2.47
N ASP A 443 -4.08 -9.49 -2.82
CA ASP A 443 -5.25 -8.70 -2.46
C ASP A 443 -5.43 -8.58 -0.95
N THR A 444 -5.21 -9.68 -0.22
CA THR A 444 -5.26 -9.69 1.25
C THR A 444 -4.19 -8.82 1.87
N ALA A 445 -2.95 -8.89 1.36
CA ALA A 445 -1.83 -8.10 1.84
C ALA A 445 -2.08 -6.60 1.66
N MET A 446 -2.58 -6.17 0.51
CA MET A 446 -2.83 -4.75 0.27
C MET A 446 -4.01 -4.21 1.09
N ARG A 447 -5.08 -4.98 1.25
CA ARG A 447 -6.22 -4.58 2.10
C ARG A 447 -5.84 -4.49 3.58
N LEU A 448 -5.06 -5.45 4.09
CA LEU A 448 -4.77 -5.52 5.53
C LEU A 448 -3.49 -4.80 5.95
N GLY A 449 -2.50 -4.72 5.07
CA GLY A 449 -1.20 -4.10 5.35
C GLY A 449 -1.23 -2.58 5.24
N VAL A 450 -1.94 -2.05 4.23
CA VAL A 450 -2.00 -0.61 3.94
C VAL A 450 -3.43 -0.05 3.89
N ASN A 451 -4.44 -0.84 4.26
CA ASN A 451 -5.85 -0.42 4.30
C ASN A 451 -6.36 0.07 2.94
N TYR A 452 -5.93 -0.56 1.84
CA TYR A 452 -6.54 -0.28 0.54
C TYR A 452 -8.02 -0.69 0.55
N PRO A 453 -8.89 0.07 -0.13
CA PRO A 453 -10.32 -0.22 -0.14
C PRO A 453 -10.65 -1.51 -0.89
N LEU A 454 -9.82 -1.88 -1.88
CA LEU A 454 -9.87 -3.13 -2.63
C LEU A 454 -8.45 -3.70 -2.78
N GLY A 455 -8.37 -5.00 -3.01
CA GLY A 455 -7.15 -5.62 -3.54
C GLY A 455 -6.85 -5.15 -4.97
N PRO A 456 -5.57 -5.12 -5.41
CA PRO A 456 -5.20 -4.79 -6.79
C PRO A 456 -5.99 -5.57 -7.84
N PHE A 457 -6.21 -6.86 -7.65
CA PHE A 457 -6.95 -7.62 -8.65
C PHE A 457 -8.46 -7.51 -8.52
N GLU A 458 -8.97 -7.24 -7.31
CA GLU A 458 -10.38 -6.83 -7.14
C GLU A 458 -10.67 -5.51 -7.88
N TRP A 459 -9.70 -4.59 -7.92
CA TRP A 459 -9.77 -3.38 -8.74
C TRP A 459 -9.78 -3.71 -10.24
N ASP A 460 -8.82 -4.52 -10.70
CA ASP A 460 -8.69 -4.94 -12.09
C ASP A 460 -9.98 -5.59 -12.61
N ASP A 461 -10.53 -6.56 -11.87
CA ASP A 461 -11.80 -7.22 -12.20
C ASP A 461 -12.98 -6.23 -12.26
N ARG A 462 -12.94 -5.12 -11.51
CA ARG A 462 -14.00 -4.09 -11.48
C ARG A 462 -13.88 -3.07 -12.62
N LEU A 463 -12.65 -2.71 -13.00
CA LEU A 463 -12.37 -1.68 -13.99
C LEU A 463 -12.47 -2.22 -15.42
N GLY A 464 -12.22 -3.52 -15.60
CA GLY A 464 -11.99 -4.09 -16.92
C GLY A 464 -10.51 -4.41 -17.08
N HIS A 465 -10.23 -5.56 -17.69
CA HIS A 465 -8.90 -6.16 -17.78
C HIS A 465 -7.93 -5.41 -18.71
N ASP A 466 -8.45 -4.49 -19.51
CA ASP A 466 -7.78 -3.61 -20.47
C ASP A 466 -7.44 -2.23 -19.86
N PHE A 467 -8.31 -1.68 -19.00
CA PHE A 467 -8.21 -0.32 -18.48
C PHE A 467 -6.81 0.04 -17.96
N ALA A 468 -6.23 -0.79 -17.09
CA ALA A 468 -4.92 -0.50 -16.51
C ALA A 468 -3.79 -0.58 -17.55
N PHE A 469 -3.93 -1.43 -18.56
CA PHE A 469 -2.98 -1.52 -19.66
C PHE A 469 -3.06 -0.27 -20.54
N GLU A 470 -4.25 0.09 -21.00
CA GLU A 470 -4.48 1.24 -21.89
C GLU A 470 -4.00 2.55 -21.26
N VAL A 471 -4.38 2.82 -20.00
CA VAL A 471 -3.93 4.01 -19.27
C VAL A 471 -2.40 4.09 -19.23
N LEU A 472 -1.73 2.98 -18.96
CA LEU A 472 -0.28 2.95 -18.83
C LEU A 472 0.45 3.03 -20.17
N ASP A 473 -0.11 2.43 -21.22
CA ASP A 473 0.44 2.48 -22.58
C ASP A 473 0.39 3.92 -23.12
N GLU A 474 -0.77 4.58 -23.00
CA GLU A 474 -0.94 5.99 -23.37
C GLU A 474 -0.02 6.91 -22.54
N MET A 475 0.10 6.66 -21.23
CA MET A 475 1.05 7.42 -20.39
C MET A 475 2.50 7.18 -20.82
N HIS A 476 2.86 5.96 -21.24
CA HIS A 476 4.22 5.64 -21.68
C HIS A 476 4.58 6.33 -22.99
N ASP A 477 3.64 6.48 -23.91
CA ASP A 477 3.86 7.21 -25.16
C ASP A 477 4.18 8.69 -24.93
N ARG A 478 3.58 9.30 -23.90
CA ARG A 478 3.79 10.71 -23.52
C ARG A 478 5.01 10.92 -22.63
N ASP A 479 5.31 9.95 -21.77
CA ASP A 479 6.54 9.89 -20.98
C ASP A 479 7.29 8.57 -21.24
N PRO A 480 8.11 8.53 -22.32
CA PRO A 480 8.84 7.33 -22.73
C PRO A 480 10.10 7.08 -21.88
N SER A 481 10.11 7.50 -20.61
CA SER A 481 11.17 7.18 -19.64
C SER A 481 11.21 5.70 -19.22
N GLY A 482 10.17 4.94 -19.57
CA GLY A 482 9.97 3.55 -19.16
C GLY A 482 9.31 3.41 -17.78
N ARG A 483 9.04 4.52 -17.07
CA ARG A 483 8.34 4.50 -15.78
C ARG A 483 6.90 3.96 -15.89
N TYR A 484 6.21 4.30 -16.97
CA TYR A 484 4.82 3.88 -17.20
C TYR A 484 4.69 2.69 -18.14
N ALA A 485 5.80 2.20 -18.73
CA ALA A 485 5.77 1.05 -19.63
C ALA A 485 5.03 -0.13 -18.97
N PRO A 486 3.90 -0.59 -19.54
CA PRO A 486 3.15 -1.72 -18.99
C PRO A 486 4.05 -2.94 -18.87
N SER A 487 3.92 -3.69 -17.78
CA SER A 487 4.64 -4.96 -17.66
C SER A 487 4.15 -5.95 -18.72
N LEU A 488 5.04 -6.86 -19.14
CA LEU A 488 4.65 -7.96 -20.02
C LEU A 488 3.55 -8.84 -19.39
N ALA A 489 3.45 -8.86 -18.05
CA ALA A 489 2.40 -9.56 -17.34
C ALA A 489 1.03 -8.90 -17.60
N LEU A 490 0.95 -7.58 -17.44
CA LEU A 490 -0.27 -6.81 -17.70
C LEU A 490 -0.69 -6.86 -19.18
N PHE A 491 0.26 -6.70 -20.12
CA PHE A 491 0.00 -6.83 -21.55
C PHE A 491 -0.57 -8.21 -21.93
N ARG A 492 -0.01 -9.29 -21.37
CA ARG A 492 -0.55 -10.64 -21.62
C ARG A 492 -1.93 -10.84 -21.02
N HIS A 493 -2.22 -10.16 -19.91
CA HIS A 493 -3.52 -10.19 -19.27
C HIS A 493 -4.59 -9.52 -20.14
N SER A 494 -4.33 -8.31 -20.65
CA SER A 494 -5.27 -7.59 -21.53
C SER A 494 -5.58 -8.38 -22.80
N CYS A 495 -4.56 -8.87 -23.54
CA CYS A 495 -4.77 -9.69 -24.75
C CYS A 495 -5.48 -11.04 -24.48
N ALA A 496 -5.44 -11.55 -23.24
CA ALA A 496 -6.16 -12.78 -22.88
C ALA A 496 -7.63 -12.51 -22.54
N ALA A 497 -7.97 -11.28 -22.14
CA ALA A 497 -9.34 -10.84 -21.91
C ALA A 497 -10.06 -10.55 -23.24
N GLU A 498 -9.44 -9.79 -24.15
CA GLU A 498 -9.98 -9.49 -25.49
C GLU A 498 -10.42 -10.77 -26.22
N ARG A 499 -9.57 -11.80 -26.23
CA ARG A 499 -9.89 -13.09 -26.87
C ARG A 499 -11.04 -13.85 -26.23
N ARG A 500 -11.37 -13.59 -24.96
CA ARG A 500 -12.53 -14.19 -24.29
C ARG A 500 -13.81 -13.45 -24.64
N GLU A 501 -13.74 -12.14 -24.78
CA GLU A 501 -14.86 -11.30 -25.22
C GLU A 501 -15.21 -11.58 -26.68
N ASP A 502 -14.22 -11.77 -27.56
CA ASP A 502 -14.43 -12.17 -28.96
C ASP A 502 -15.03 -13.59 -29.11
N ALA A 503 -14.92 -14.43 -28.08
CA ALA A 503 -15.37 -15.83 -28.08
C ALA A 503 -16.73 -16.06 -27.40
N SER A 504 -17.28 -15.03 -26.74
CA SER A 504 -18.57 -15.06 -26.02
C SER A 504 -19.66 -14.32 -26.77
#